data_AF-A0A7S4SYX2-F1
#
_entry.id   AF-A0A7S4SYX2-F1
#
_cell.length_a   1.000
_cell.length_b   1.000
_cell.length_c   1.000
_cell.angle_alpha   90.00
_cell.angle_beta   90.00
_cell.angle_gamma   90.00
#
_symmetry.space_group_name_H-M   'P 1'
#
loop_
_entity.id
_entity.type
_entity.pdbx_description
1 polymer ?
#
loop_
_entity_poly.entity_id
_entity_poly.type
_entity_poly.pdbx_seq_one_letter_code
_entity_poly.pdbx_strand_id
1 'polypeptide(L)'
;MTETSFASMPVWIDDSHIDPAWIKEKLPDLQHVSKCAVIDISNDRRRGEKVREGTTLLLTLTSLMGEHGKSTTMVAKQVAPSGLQLSCKLGLAREAMFYNKLAPKVRVSSLDESCIPKIYYSHGDMSNGSKIVFMEDLSSRYIDSGIIFGPGNPNNWSRDLESQIADAYHTVSSIPTSFEVANQTFLAIAKVHATFWRDNELLQEEYHWLRGSSWISGKGEDTWWASQKMLQSMCEKYLEREKKREDEVESIEWDPLLRDIVEKAMNGISWESHLKRLNVDSHFCLVHGDFWPGNVMIEKDETRTTAPSSTTSVRGVRDLRLLDWEMVGEYLF
;
A
#
# COMPACT_ATOMS: atom_id res chain seq x y z
N MET A 1 27.29 19.23 2.51
CA MET A 1 25.86 19.52 2.42
C MET A 1 25.55 19.72 0.95
N THR A 2 25.02 18.69 0.30
CA THR A 2 24.75 18.68 -1.15
C THR A 2 23.32 19.15 -1.41
N GLU A 3 23.16 20.09 -2.35
CA GLU A 3 21.90 20.72 -2.79
C GLU A 3 20.94 19.76 -3.53
N THR A 4 20.85 18.48 -3.14
CA THR A 4 20.23 17.43 -3.95
C THR A 4 18.79 17.04 -3.57
N SER A 5 18.18 17.66 -2.55
CA SER A 5 16.84 17.24 -2.06
C SER A 5 15.69 17.72 -2.95
N PHE A 6 15.65 19.00 -3.36
CA PHE A 6 14.49 19.56 -4.07
C PHE A 6 14.36 19.10 -5.53
N ALA A 7 15.45 18.64 -6.16
CA ALA A 7 15.42 18.13 -7.53
C ALA A 7 14.67 16.79 -7.68
N SER A 8 14.29 16.14 -6.56
CA SER A 8 13.69 14.81 -6.57
C SER A 8 12.15 14.82 -6.56
N MET A 9 11.51 15.95 -6.25
CA MET A 9 10.06 16.12 -6.24
C MET A 9 9.55 16.76 -7.54
N PRO A 10 8.31 16.50 -7.97
CA PRO A 10 7.75 17.09 -9.18
C PRO A 10 7.77 18.62 -9.15
N VAL A 11 8.13 19.22 -10.28
CA VAL A 11 7.99 20.67 -10.48
C VAL A 11 6.57 20.93 -10.97
N TRP A 12 5.75 21.52 -10.10
CA TRP A 12 4.37 21.88 -10.39
C TRP A 12 4.30 23.20 -11.15
N ILE A 13 3.55 23.22 -12.25
CA ILE A 13 3.21 24.48 -12.95
C ILE A 13 2.01 25.13 -12.25
N ASP A 14 1.00 24.32 -11.93
CA ASP A 14 -0.20 24.65 -11.18
C ASP A 14 -0.76 23.38 -10.53
N ASP A 15 -1.86 23.47 -9.76
CA ASP A 15 -2.48 22.33 -9.06
C ASP A 15 -2.97 21.20 -9.97
N SER A 16 -3.03 21.43 -11.28
CA SER A 16 -3.50 20.51 -12.32
C SER A 16 -2.44 20.13 -13.35
N HIS A 17 -1.19 20.60 -13.22
CA HIS A 17 -0.13 20.35 -14.19
C HIS A 17 1.26 20.19 -13.55
N ILE A 18 1.97 19.15 -13.99
CA ILE A 18 3.40 18.95 -13.71
C ILE A 18 4.20 19.38 -14.94
N ASP A 19 5.35 20.02 -14.71
CA ASP A 19 6.29 20.42 -15.76
C ASP A 19 6.75 19.19 -16.57
N PRO A 20 6.44 19.14 -17.88
CA PRO A 20 6.91 18.06 -18.75
C PRO A 20 8.43 17.92 -18.79
N ALA A 21 9.20 19.00 -18.56
CA ALA A 21 10.66 18.93 -18.51
C ALA A 21 11.14 18.04 -17.36
N TRP A 22 10.50 18.16 -16.19
CA TRP A 22 10.79 17.31 -15.04
C TRP A 22 10.45 15.84 -15.33
N ILE A 23 9.30 15.58 -15.97
CA ILE A 23 8.90 14.23 -16.37
C ILE A 23 9.95 13.60 -17.30
N LYS A 24 10.42 14.34 -18.30
CA LYS A 24 11.46 13.85 -19.24
C LYS A 24 12.79 13.59 -18.55
N GLU A 25 13.16 14.42 -17.59
CA GLU A 25 14.39 14.25 -16.81
C GLU A 25 14.35 12.97 -15.97
N LYS A 26 13.25 12.74 -15.23
CA LYS A 26 13.15 11.62 -14.30
C LYS A 26 12.69 10.31 -14.93
N LEU A 27 11.90 10.39 -16.01
CA LEU A 27 11.31 9.24 -16.69
C LEU A 27 11.88 9.16 -18.12
N PRO A 28 13.07 8.55 -18.30
CA PRO A 28 13.77 8.55 -19.58
C PRO A 28 12.95 7.92 -20.72
N ASP A 29 12.10 6.93 -20.42
CA ASP A 29 11.21 6.28 -21.41
C ASP A 29 10.09 7.20 -21.93
N LEU A 30 9.92 8.38 -21.34
CA LEU A 30 8.83 9.32 -21.62
C LEU A 30 9.33 10.66 -22.22
N GLN A 31 10.43 10.63 -22.99
CA GLN A 31 11.01 11.83 -23.63
C GLN A 31 10.02 12.64 -24.50
N HIS A 32 9.01 11.97 -25.05
CA HIS A 32 8.06 12.55 -25.99
C HIS A 32 6.83 13.18 -25.32
N VAL A 33 6.77 13.24 -23.99
CA VAL A 33 5.66 13.89 -23.27
C VAL A 33 5.70 15.39 -23.53
N SER A 34 4.59 15.95 -23.99
CA SER A 34 4.43 17.40 -24.19
C SER A 34 3.55 18.05 -23.14
N LYS A 35 2.68 17.28 -22.49
CA LYS A 35 1.75 17.75 -21.46
C LYS A 35 1.52 16.66 -20.42
N CYS A 36 1.46 17.05 -19.15
CA CYS A 36 1.04 16.20 -18.04
C CYS A 36 -0.11 16.90 -17.30
N ALA A 37 -1.34 16.44 -17.53
CA ALA A 37 -2.51 16.89 -16.76
C ALA A 37 -2.67 16.02 -15.51
N VAL A 38 -3.12 16.64 -14.42
CA VAL A 38 -3.25 16.01 -13.11
C VAL A 38 -4.69 16.10 -12.65
N ILE A 39 -5.22 14.98 -12.16
CA ILE A 39 -6.51 14.90 -11.48
C ILE A 39 -6.26 14.32 -10.10
N ASP A 40 -6.68 15.03 -9.06
CA ASP A 40 -6.66 14.49 -7.70
C ASP A 40 -7.77 13.45 -7.54
N ILE A 41 -7.36 12.20 -7.34
CA ILE A 41 -8.22 11.04 -7.13
C ILE A 41 -8.11 10.51 -5.69
N SER A 42 -7.45 11.25 -4.80
CA SER A 42 -7.41 10.96 -3.37
C SER A 42 -8.84 10.84 -2.88
N ASN A 43 -9.18 9.81 -2.11
CA ASN A 43 -10.49 9.68 -1.48
C ASN A 43 -11.72 9.81 -2.41
N ASP A 44 -11.60 9.69 -3.74
CA ASP A 44 -12.67 9.93 -4.75
C ASP A 44 -13.87 8.97 -4.59
N ARG A 45 -13.77 8.02 -3.65
CA ARG A 45 -14.81 7.04 -3.29
C ARG A 45 -15.07 6.92 -1.78
N ARG A 46 -14.49 7.79 -0.93
CA ARG A 46 -14.73 7.80 0.53
C ARG A 46 -15.76 8.88 0.88
N ARG A 47 -16.72 8.56 1.76
CA ARG A 47 -17.64 9.56 2.33
C ARG A 47 -16.88 10.44 3.33
N GLY A 48 -16.84 11.75 3.11
CA GLY A 48 -16.25 12.74 4.03
C GLY A 48 -15.96 14.08 3.36
N GLU A 49 -15.76 15.15 4.14
CA GLU A 49 -15.57 16.53 3.64
C GLU A 49 -14.19 16.79 2.99
N LYS A 50 -13.21 15.89 3.21
CA LYS A 50 -11.84 16.04 2.67
C LYS A 50 -11.60 15.15 1.47
N VAL A 51 -12.29 15.49 0.37
CA VAL A 51 -12.31 14.68 -0.85
C VAL A 51 -11.01 14.79 -1.65
N ARG A 52 -10.12 15.76 -1.40
CA ARG A 52 -8.93 16.02 -2.24
C ARG A 52 -7.78 16.60 -1.43
N GLU A 53 -6.86 15.73 -1.01
CA GLU A 53 -5.67 16.12 -0.24
C GLU A 53 -4.38 16.05 -1.08
N GLY A 54 -4.48 15.73 -2.37
CA GLY A 54 -3.34 15.65 -3.28
C GLY A 54 -2.38 14.49 -3.00
N THR A 55 -2.83 13.43 -2.31
CA THR A 55 -1.99 12.30 -1.89
C THR A 55 -1.95 11.19 -2.94
N THR A 56 -3.01 11.02 -3.73
CA THR A 56 -3.07 10.11 -4.88
C THR A 56 -3.63 10.84 -6.09
N LEU A 57 -2.87 10.85 -7.18
CA LEU A 57 -3.15 11.63 -8.36
C LEU A 57 -3.17 10.74 -9.59
N LEU A 58 -4.12 10.97 -10.49
CA LEU A 58 -4.13 10.42 -11.82
C LEU A 58 -3.46 11.40 -12.77
N LEU A 59 -2.37 10.96 -13.41
CA LEU A 59 -1.69 11.72 -14.43
C LEU A 59 -2.15 11.28 -15.81
N THR A 60 -2.46 12.24 -16.67
CA THR A 60 -2.68 12.02 -18.10
C THR A 60 -1.52 12.63 -18.89
N LEU A 61 -0.68 11.76 -19.44
CA LEU A 61 0.48 12.15 -20.24
C LEU A 61 0.10 12.16 -21.71
N THR A 62 0.25 13.31 -22.37
CA THR A 62 0.06 13.44 -23.81
C THR A 62 1.41 13.50 -24.50
N SER A 63 1.61 12.66 -25.52
CA SER A 63 2.82 12.64 -26.35
C SER A 63 2.56 13.13 -27.77
N LEU A 64 3.52 13.88 -28.34
CA LEU A 64 3.47 14.40 -29.72
C LEU A 64 3.95 13.41 -30.79
N MET A 65 4.07 12.12 -30.48
CA MET A 65 4.48 11.10 -31.44
C MET A 65 3.33 10.78 -32.41
N GLY A 66 3.37 11.35 -33.63
CA GLY A 66 2.43 11.09 -34.73
C GLY A 66 1.30 12.13 -34.89
N GLU A 67 0.47 11.99 -35.94
CA GLU A 67 -0.65 12.90 -36.26
C GLU A 67 -1.82 12.85 -35.26
N HIS A 68 -1.84 11.83 -34.39
CA HIS A 68 -2.83 11.66 -33.33
C HIS A 68 -2.11 11.46 -32.01
N GLY A 69 -1.96 12.53 -31.22
CA GLY A 69 -1.24 12.49 -29.95
C GLY A 69 -1.70 11.32 -29.07
N LYS A 70 -0.77 10.45 -28.70
CA LYS A 70 -1.07 9.29 -27.84
C LYS A 70 -1.15 9.76 -26.39
N SER A 71 -2.25 9.41 -25.71
CA SER A 71 -2.41 9.62 -24.28
C SER A 71 -2.08 8.34 -23.50
N THR A 72 -1.49 8.47 -22.33
CA THR A 72 -1.26 7.35 -21.40
C THR A 72 -1.46 7.84 -19.98
N THR A 73 -2.02 6.99 -19.13
CA THR A 73 -2.28 7.31 -17.72
C THR A 73 -1.27 6.67 -16.78
N MET A 74 -1.02 7.36 -15.67
CA MET A 74 -0.15 6.91 -14.58
C MET A 74 -0.72 7.36 -13.24
N VAL A 75 -0.34 6.71 -12.16
CA VAL A 75 -0.69 7.14 -10.80
C VAL A 75 0.54 7.73 -10.12
N ALA A 76 0.34 8.86 -9.45
CA ALA A 76 1.31 9.46 -8.55
C ALA A 76 0.81 9.35 -7.11
N LYS A 77 1.60 8.75 -6.22
CA LYS A 77 1.37 8.81 -4.78
C LYS A 77 2.38 9.75 -4.14
N GLN A 78 1.92 10.69 -3.33
CA GLN A 78 2.78 11.65 -2.64
C GLN A 78 2.23 12.02 -1.27
N VAL A 79 3.03 12.76 -0.50
CA VAL A 79 2.61 13.36 0.76
C VAL A 79 2.36 14.85 0.52
N ALA A 80 1.15 15.30 0.84
CA ALA A 80 0.80 16.71 0.79
C ALA A 80 1.66 17.52 1.77
N PRO A 81 1.94 18.81 1.52
CA PRO A 81 2.73 19.63 2.43
C PRO A 81 2.21 19.65 3.87
N SER A 82 0.89 19.68 4.05
CA SER A 82 0.23 19.62 5.37
C SER A 82 0.41 18.27 6.09
N GLY A 83 0.70 17.20 5.36
CA GLY A 83 0.87 15.84 5.86
C GLY A 83 2.32 15.45 6.17
N LEU A 84 3.32 16.28 5.85
CA LEU A 84 4.74 15.94 5.97
C LEU A 84 5.14 15.55 7.41
N GLN A 85 4.70 16.30 8.42
CA GLN A 85 5.02 16.00 9.81
C GLN A 85 4.45 14.64 10.25
N LEU A 86 3.20 14.36 9.89
CA LEU A 86 2.57 13.08 10.18
C LEU A 86 3.26 11.95 9.41
N SER A 87 3.59 12.19 8.14
CA SER A 87 4.30 11.24 7.29
C SER A 87 5.67 10.87 7.86
N CYS A 88 6.43 11.86 8.34
CA CYS A 88 7.72 11.64 9.02
C CYS A 88 7.52 10.77 10.27
N LYS A 89 6.53 11.11 11.11
CA LYS A 89 6.23 10.36 12.35
C LYS A 89 5.82 8.91 12.07
N LEU A 90 5.02 8.67 11.04
CA LEU A 90 4.55 7.34 10.65
C LEU A 90 5.53 6.60 9.73
N GLY A 91 6.52 7.30 9.19
CA GLY A 91 7.46 6.77 8.21
C GLY A 91 6.80 6.38 6.89
N LEU A 92 5.87 7.18 6.34
CA LEU A 92 5.15 6.80 5.11
C LEU A 92 6.06 6.78 3.87
N ALA A 93 7.22 7.44 3.94
CA ALA A 93 8.25 7.42 2.89
C ALA A 93 8.85 6.02 2.64
N ARG A 94 8.64 5.07 3.56
CA ARG A 94 9.05 3.66 3.41
C ARG A 94 8.49 3.02 2.13
N GLU A 95 7.30 3.40 1.68
CA GLU A 95 6.72 2.89 0.43
C GLU A 95 7.63 3.19 -0.77
N ALA A 96 8.08 4.45 -0.91
CA ALA A 96 8.93 4.86 -2.02
C ALA A 96 10.33 4.21 -1.97
N MET A 97 10.86 4.05 -0.75
CA MET A 97 12.14 3.36 -0.53
C MET A 97 12.05 1.86 -0.84
N PHE A 98 10.94 1.20 -0.49
CA PHE A 98 10.66 -0.18 -0.87
C PHE A 98 10.65 -0.34 -2.39
N TYR A 99 9.90 0.50 -3.10
CA TYR A 99 9.82 0.41 -4.56
C TYR A 99 11.17 0.64 -5.24
N ASN A 100 12.02 1.50 -4.66
CA ASN A 100 13.35 1.78 -5.20
C ASN A 100 14.33 0.62 -4.93
N LYS A 101 14.37 0.10 -3.69
CA LYS A 101 15.45 -0.79 -3.22
C LYS A 101 15.08 -2.28 -3.18
N LEU A 102 13.83 -2.62 -2.87
CA LEU A 102 13.41 -3.99 -2.54
C LEU A 102 12.48 -4.60 -3.59
N ALA A 103 11.55 -3.82 -4.16
CA ALA A 103 10.65 -4.30 -5.20
C ALA A 103 11.37 -4.92 -6.43
N PRO A 104 12.54 -4.42 -6.89
CA PRO A 104 13.26 -5.08 -7.98
C PRO A 104 13.70 -6.52 -7.65
N LYS A 105 13.94 -6.82 -6.36
CA LYS A 105 14.31 -8.16 -5.88
C LYS A 105 13.10 -9.11 -5.76
N VAL A 106 11.88 -8.57 -5.67
CA VAL A 106 10.62 -9.35 -5.58
C VAL A 106 10.29 -10.07 -6.89
N ARG A 107 10.94 -9.73 -8.02
CA ARG A 107 10.64 -10.33 -9.33
C ARG A 107 10.97 -11.83 -9.35
N VAL A 108 9.92 -12.64 -9.18
CA VAL A 108 10.02 -14.10 -9.10
C VAL A 108 10.08 -14.70 -10.50
N SER A 109 11.21 -15.33 -10.83
CA SER A 109 11.38 -16.27 -11.96
C SER A 109 11.21 -15.67 -13.37
N SER A 110 11.70 -16.41 -14.37
CA SER A 110 11.73 -16.06 -15.79
C SER A 110 10.36 -15.99 -16.50
N LEU A 111 9.27 -15.88 -15.73
CA LEU A 111 7.90 -15.73 -16.21
C LEU A 111 7.39 -14.39 -15.66
N ASP A 112 7.37 -13.38 -16.53
CA ASP A 112 7.32 -11.92 -16.34
C ASP A 112 6.19 -11.31 -15.46
N GLU A 113 5.53 -12.05 -14.57
CA GLU A 113 4.39 -11.54 -13.80
C GLU A 113 4.78 -11.18 -12.37
N SER A 114 5.27 -9.95 -12.20
CA SER A 114 5.51 -9.32 -10.90
C SER A 114 4.17 -8.99 -10.22
N CYS A 115 4.00 -9.44 -8.96
CA CYS A 115 2.88 -9.00 -8.12
C CYS A 115 3.03 -7.54 -7.64
N ILE A 116 4.13 -6.87 -7.98
CA ILE A 116 4.35 -5.44 -7.72
C ILE A 116 4.06 -4.65 -9.01
N PRO A 117 3.35 -3.50 -8.92
CA PRO A 117 3.10 -2.68 -10.08
C PRO A 117 4.37 -2.20 -10.77
N LYS A 118 4.28 -1.90 -12.07
CA LYS A 118 5.37 -1.19 -12.75
C LYS A 118 5.59 0.18 -12.08
N ILE A 119 6.77 0.35 -11.50
CA ILE A 119 7.22 1.63 -10.92
C ILE A 119 8.09 2.34 -11.94
N TYR A 120 7.69 3.56 -12.29
CA TYR A 120 8.43 4.43 -13.21
C TYR A 120 9.47 5.26 -12.47
N TYR A 121 9.14 5.72 -11.27
CA TYR A 121 10.04 6.48 -10.42
C TYR A 121 9.55 6.43 -8.97
N SER A 122 10.48 6.38 -8.02
CA SER A 122 10.16 6.56 -6.61
C SER A 122 11.29 7.24 -5.86
N HIS A 123 10.91 8.15 -4.97
CA HIS A 123 11.82 8.85 -4.06
C HIS A 123 11.12 9.02 -2.71
N GLY A 124 11.85 8.81 -1.63
CA GLY A 124 11.36 9.00 -0.26
C GLY A 124 12.48 9.46 0.66
N ASP A 125 12.14 10.35 1.58
CA ASP A 125 13.06 10.89 2.58
C ASP A 125 12.41 10.79 3.97
N MET A 126 12.98 9.92 4.80
CA MET A 126 12.51 9.66 6.16
C MET A 126 12.68 10.86 7.10
N SER A 127 13.63 11.76 6.81
CA SER A 127 13.95 12.89 7.70
C SER A 127 12.88 13.99 7.68
N ASN A 128 12.21 14.18 6.54
CA ASN A 128 11.13 15.16 6.37
C ASN A 128 9.78 14.52 6.05
N GLY A 129 9.72 13.20 5.85
CA GLY A 129 8.50 12.46 5.52
C GLY A 129 8.03 12.64 4.08
N SER A 130 8.80 13.28 3.22
CA SER A 130 8.43 13.45 1.81
C SER A 130 8.54 12.13 1.06
N LYS A 131 7.63 11.94 0.10
CA LYS A 131 7.71 10.85 -0.87
C LYS A 131 7.00 11.21 -2.16
N ILE A 132 7.42 10.56 -3.23
CA ILE A 132 6.73 10.51 -4.51
C ILE A 132 6.93 9.11 -5.10
N VAL A 133 5.86 8.52 -5.61
CA VAL A 133 5.89 7.27 -6.38
C VAL A 133 5.06 7.44 -7.64
N PHE A 134 5.70 7.35 -8.79
CA PHE A 134 5.04 7.23 -10.08
C PHE A 134 4.96 5.77 -10.47
N MET A 135 3.73 5.27 -10.63
CA MET A 135 3.44 3.87 -10.90
C MET A 135 2.39 3.73 -12.02
N GLU A 136 2.24 2.51 -12.53
CA GLU A 136 1.21 2.19 -13.52
C GLU A 136 -0.20 2.49 -13.01
N ASP A 137 -1.05 2.96 -13.93
CA ASP A 137 -2.48 3.07 -13.68
C ASP A 137 -3.14 1.70 -13.90
N LEU A 138 -3.64 1.13 -12.80
CA LEU A 138 -4.28 -0.18 -12.78
C LEU A 138 -5.79 -0.13 -13.05
N SER A 139 -6.40 1.06 -13.13
CA SER A 139 -7.86 1.23 -13.13
C SER A 139 -8.58 0.57 -14.30
N SER A 140 -7.91 0.44 -15.45
CA SER A 140 -8.45 -0.17 -16.66
C SER A 140 -8.50 -1.70 -16.59
N ARG A 141 -7.54 -2.33 -15.92
CA ARG A 141 -7.34 -3.80 -15.93
C ARG A 141 -7.62 -4.48 -14.59
N TYR A 142 -7.64 -3.74 -13.49
CA TYR A 142 -7.78 -4.33 -12.16
C TYR A 142 -8.89 -3.65 -11.35
N ILE A 143 -9.40 -4.38 -10.36
CA ILE A 143 -10.37 -3.92 -9.37
C ILE A 143 -9.82 -4.15 -7.95
N ASP A 144 -10.19 -3.29 -7.01
CA ASP A 144 -9.94 -3.46 -5.58
C ASP A 144 -10.53 -4.80 -5.09
N SER A 145 -9.66 -5.70 -4.62
CA SER A 145 -10.05 -7.05 -4.24
C SER A 145 -10.99 -7.08 -3.03
N GLY A 146 -10.96 -6.03 -2.20
CA GLY A 146 -11.85 -5.84 -1.06
C GLY A 146 -13.32 -5.87 -1.44
N ILE A 147 -13.68 -5.45 -2.67
CA ILE A 147 -15.05 -5.50 -3.19
C ILE A 147 -15.57 -6.96 -3.24
N ILE A 148 -14.70 -7.93 -3.53
CA ILE A 148 -15.05 -9.35 -3.64
C ILE A 148 -15.34 -10.01 -2.27
N PHE A 149 -14.95 -9.36 -1.17
CA PHE A 149 -15.27 -9.80 0.19
C PHE A 149 -16.66 -9.32 0.67
N GLY A 150 -17.40 -8.60 -0.18
CA GLY A 150 -18.80 -8.26 0.06
C GLY A 150 -19.03 -7.22 1.17
N PRO A 151 -20.29 -7.04 1.60
CA PRO A 151 -20.68 -5.98 2.53
C PRO A 151 -20.23 -6.21 3.98
N GLY A 152 -19.72 -7.41 4.31
CA GLY A 152 -19.15 -7.71 5.62
C GLY A 152 -17.81 -7.00 5.89
N ASN A 153 -17.11 -6.55 4.84
CA ASN A 153 -15.92 -5.71 4.96
C ASN A 153 -16.32 -4.26 5.26
N PRO A 154 -15.88 -3.66 6.39
CA PRO A 154 -16.24 -2.28 6.74
C PRO A 154 -15.90 -1.23 5.68
N ASN A 155 -14.86 -1.49 4.89
CA ASN A 155 -14.45 -0.60 3.80
C ASN A 155 -15.46 -0.56 2.63
N ASN A 156 -16.42 -1.49 2.60
CA ASN A 156 -17.45 -1.60 1.57
C ASN A 156 -18.81 -1.01 1.96
N TRP A 157 -19.03 -0.59 3.21
CA TRP A 157 -20.34 -0.15 3.71
C TRP A 157 -20.97 1.04 2.98
N SER A 158 -20.15 1.81 2.25
CA SER A 158 -20.61 2.99 1.48
C SER A 158 -20.42 2.84 -0.03
N ARG A 159 -20.00 1.66 -0.50
CA ARG A 159 -19.67 1.40 -1.90
C ARG A 159 -20.84 0.73 -2.61
N ASP A 160 -21.02 1.06 -3.89
CA ASP A 160 -21.90 0.31 -4.79
C ASP A 160 -21.14 -0.93 -5.30
N LEU A 161 -21.27 -2.04 -4.57
CA LEU A 161 -20.55 -3.28 -4.89
C LEU A 161 -21.09 -3.93 -6.16
N GLU A 162 -22.40 -3.90 -6.37
CA GLU A 162 -23.05 -4.54 -7.51
C GLU A 162 -22.58 -3.90 -8.82
N SER A 163 -22.63 -2.56 -8.91
CA SER A 163 -22.17 -1.82 -10.08
C SER A 163 -20.68 -2.03 -10.36
N GLN A 164 -19.83 -1.99 -9.33
CA GLN A 164 -18.38 -2.20 -9.50
C GLN A 164 -18.03 -3.63 -9.92
N ILE A 165 -18.74 -4.65 -9.41
CA ILE A 165 -18.55 -6.04 -9.81
C ILE A 165 -19.02 -6.25 -11.25
N ALA A 166 -20.17 -5.68 -11.64
CA ALA A 166 -20.69 -5.74 -13.00
C ALA A 166 -19.79 -5.02 -14.02
N ASP A 167 -19.13 -3.92 -13.65
CA ASP A 167 -18.11 -3.25 -14.48
C ASP A 167 -16.88 -4.14 -14.68
N ALA A 168 -16.46 -4.88 -13.64
CA ALA A 168 -15.25 -5.69 -13.69
C ALA A 168 -15.42 -7.09 -14.31
N TYR A 169 -16.61 -7.67 -14.22
CA TYR A 169 -16.87 -9.06 -14.64
C TYR A 169 -18.19 -9.16 -15.40
N HIS A 170 -18.11 -9.61 -16.65
CA HIS A 170 -19.28 -9.64 -17.55
C HIS A 170 -20.25 -10.78 -17.27
N THR A 171 -19.80 -11.82 -16.55
CA THR A 171 -20.62 -12.99 -16.24
C THR A 171 -20.50 -13.36 -14.77
N VAL A 172 -21.58 -13.85 -14.16
CA VAL A 172 -21.52 -14.31 -12.75
C VAL A 172 -20.50 -15.43 -12.57
N SER A 173 -20.35 -16.30 -13.56
CA SER A 173 -19.38 -17.40 -13.55
C SER A 173 -17.92 -16.97 -13.61
N SER A 174 -17.62 -15.72 -13.99
CA SER A 174 -16.26 -15.20 -14.02
C SER A 174 -15.88 -14.41 -12.77
N ILE A 175 -16.83 -14.03 -11.92
CA ILE A 175 -16.55 -13.37 -10.65
C ILE A 175 -15.74 -14.34 -9.76
N PRO A 176 -14.52 -14.00 -9.34
CA PRO A 176 -13.76 -14.84 -8.42
C PRO A 176 -14.47 -14.88 -7.06
N THR A 177 -14.43 -16.04 -6.41
CA THR A 177 -14.86 -16.19 -5.02
C THR A 177 -13.85 -15.53 -4.08
N SER A 178 -14.29 -15.11 -2.89
CA SER A 178 -13.38 -14.54 -1.88
C SER A 178 -12.29 -15.53 -1.46
N PHE A 179 -12.55 -16.84 -1.53
CA PHE A 179 -11.56 -17.89 -1.31
C PHE A 179 -10.47 -17.89 -2.39
N GLU A 180 -10.84 -17.81 -3.67
CA GLU A 180 -9.87 -17.75 -4.77
C GLU A 180 -8.97 -16.49 -4.65
N VAL A 181 -9.57 -15.34 -4.37
CA VAL A 181 -8.84 -14.09 -4.13
C VAL A 181 -7.87 -14.24 -2.95
N ALA A 182 -8.35 -14.75 -1.81
CA ALA A 182 -7.51 -14.94 -0.62
C ALA A 182 -6.37 -15.93 -0.88
N ASN A 183 -6.63 -17.04 -1.56
CA ASN A 183 -5.63 -18.05 -1.88
C ASN A 183 -4.54 -17.49 -2.83
N GLN A 184 -4.93 -16.77 -3.89
CA GLN A 184 -3.96 -16.13 -4.79
C GLN A 184 -3.12 -15.07 -4.05
N THR A 185 -3.78 -14.26 -3.23
CA THR A 185 -3.13 -13.23 -2.40
C THR A 185 -2.12 -13.85 -1.43
N PHE A 186 -2.48 -14.96 -0.78
CA PHE A 186 -1.61 -15.72 0.10
C PHE A 186 -0.38 -16.25 -0.64
N LEU A 187 -0.56 -16.84 -1.82
CA LEU A 187 0.56 -17.33 -2.64
C LEU A 187 1.48 -16.19 -3.09
N ALA A 188 0.92 -15.02 -3.43
CA ALA A 188 1.71 -13.87 -3.83
C ALA A 188 2.56 -13.30 -2.68
N ILE A 189 1.98 -13.13 -1.49
CA ILE A 189 2.75 -12.63 -0.34
C ILE A 189 3.73 -13.68 0.20
N ALA A 190 3.39 -14.98 0.15
CA ALA A 190 4.31 -16.06 0.51
C ALA A 190 5.56 -16.06 -0.37
N LYS A 191 5.42 -15.74 -1.66
CA LYS A 191 6.57 -15.54 -2.56
C LYS A 191 7.45 -14.36 -2.11
N VAL A 192 6.85 -13.23 -1.74
CA VAL A 192 7.60 -12.07 -1.19
C VAL A 192 8.36 -12.48 0.07
N HIS A 193 7.69 -13.16 1.00
CA HIS A 193 8.32 -13.65 2.23
C HIS A 193 9.47 -14.61 1.93
N ALA A 194 9.29 -15.54 0.98
CA ALA A 194 10.31 -16.49 0.57
C ALA A 194 11.54 -15.81 -0.06
N THR A 195 11.32 -14.77 -0.88
CA THR A 195 12.41 -13.98 -1.49
C THR A 195 13.34 -13.38 -0.43
N PHE A 196 12.78 -12.94 0.70
CA PHE A 196 13.52 -12.26 1.76
C PHE A 196 13.67 -13.12 3.02
N TRP A 197 13.49 -14.44 2.91
CA TRP A 197 13.53 -15.33 4.06
C TRP A 197 14.93 -15.38 4.66
N ARG A 198 15.06 -14.89 5.89
CA ARG A 198 16.32 -14.75 6.63
C ARG A 198 17.39 -13.98 5.86
N ASP A 199 16.96 -13.00 5.06
CA ASP A 199 17.88 -12.17 4.29
C ASP A 199 18.60 -11.16 5.21
N ASN A 200 19.84 -11.48 5.59
CA ASN A 200 20.67 -10.62 6.43
C ASN A 200 20.99 -9.25 5.81
N GLU A 201 20.75 -9.06 4.51
CA GLU A 201 20.83 -7.72 3.90
C GLU A 201 19.81 -6.79 4.57
N LEU A 202 18.61 -7.26 4.93
CA LEU A 202 17.59 -6.43 5.58
C LEU A 202 18.04 -5.87 6.93
N LEU A 203 18.94 -6.56 7.63
CA LEU A 203 19.46 -6.13 8.94
C LEU A 203 20.58 -5.07 8.83
N GLN A 204 21.00 -4.70 7.62
CA GLN A 204 22.07 -3.74 7.42
C GLN A 204 21.59 -2.30 7.64
N GLU A 205 22.54 -1.41 7.97
CA GLU A 205 22.28 0.01 8.24
C GLU A 205 21.54 0.71 7.08
N GLU A 206 21.73 0.26 5.84
CA GLU A 206 21.05 0.85 4.67
C GLU A 206 19.53 0.61 4.63
N TYR A 207 19.03 -0.30 5.48
CA TYR A 207 17.63 -0.68 5.65
C TYR A 207 17.08 -0.31 7.03
N HIS A 208 17.78 0.52 7.81
CA HIS A 208 17.27 1.04 9.10
C HIS A 208 15.91 1.76 8.98
N TRP A 209 15.55 2.19 7.78
CA TRP A 209 14.25 2.77 7.48
C TRP A 209 13.11 1.76 7.49
N LEU A 210 13.35 0.44 7.45
CA LEU A 210 12.30 -0.57 7.58
C LEU A 210 11.64 -0.49 8.96
N ARG A 211 10.32 -0.66 9.00
CA ARG A 211 9.60 -0.66 10.27
C ARG A 211 10.06 -1.85 11.13
N GLY A 212 10.43 -1.57 12.38
CA GLY A 212 10.82 -2.59 13.34
C GLY A 212 12.25 -3.12 13.18
N SER A 213 13.04 -2.61 12.23
CA SER A 213 14.44 -3.00 12.03
C SER A 213 15.28 -2.87 13.30
N SER A 214 15.18 -1.72 13.98
CA SER A 214 15.85 -1.50 15.26
C SER A 214 15.33 -2.47 16.33
N TRP A 215 14.02 -2.75 16.35
CA TRP A 215 13.40 -3.61 17.36
C TRP A 215 13.93 -5.03 17.29
N ILE A 216 14.04 -5.59 16.08
CA ILE A 216 14.55 -6.93 15.83
C ILE A 216 16.01 -7.06 16.26
N SER A 217 16.83 -6.03 16.04
CA SER A 217 18.22 -6.00 16.52
C SER A 217 18.36 -5.80 18.05
N GLY A 218 17.24 -5.81 18.79
CA GLY A 218 17.21 -5.59 20.23
C GLY A 218 17.47 -4.14 20.64
N LYS A 219 17.27 -3.20 19.72
CA LYS A 219 17.46 -1.75 19.91
C LYS A 219 16.11 -1.02 19.81
N GLY A 220 16.11 0.28 20.11
CA GLY A 220 14.95 1.13 19.85
C GLY A 220 13.76 0.91 20.78
N GLU A 221 14.00 0.44 22.01
CA GLU A 221 12.99 0.21 23.06
C GLU A 221 12.02 1.39 23.21
N ASP A 222 12.51 2.64 23.21
CA ASP A 222 11.67 3.84 23.32
C ASP A 222 10.64 3.95 22.18
N THR A 223 11.09 3.70 20.94
CA THR A 223 10.22 3.76 19.76
C THR A 223 9.23 2.60 19.72
N TRP A 224 9.64 1.43 20.23
CA TRP A 224 8.77 0.28 20.41
C TRP A 224 7.68 0.60 21.44
N TRP A 225 8.05 1.13 22.62
CA TRP A 225 7.10 1.55 23.65
C TRP A 225 6.15 2.63 23.18
N ALA A 226 6.62 3.60 22.40
CA ALA A 226 5.76 4.60 21.79
C ALA A 226 4.67 3.95 20.90
N SER A 227 5.02 2.91 20.14
CA SER A 227 4.06 2.13 19.35
C SER A 227 3.09 1.34 20.24
N GLN A 228 3.56 0.72 21.33
CA GLN A 228 2.69 -0.04 22.24
C GLN A 228 1.72 0.86 22.99
N LYS A 229 2.17 2.03 23.44
CA LYS A 229 1.31 3.03 24.13
C LYS A 229 0.17 3.52 23.26
N MET A 230 0.38 3.63 21.95
CA MET A 230 -0.71 3.96 21.01
C MET A 230 -1.79 2.88 21.04
N LEU A 231 -1.40 1.60 21.00
CA LEU A 231 -2.32 0.47 21.06
C LEU A 231 -3.05 0.42 22.40
N GLN A 232 -2.32 0.57 23.51
CA GLN A 232 -2.89 0.59 24.86
C GLN A 232 -3.90 1.72 25.02
N SER A 233 -3.56 2.95 24.59
CA SER A 233 -4.47 4.09 24.66
C SER A 233 -5.74 3.89 23.82
N MET A 234 -5.64 3.27 22.64
CA MET A 234 -6.82 2.91 21.85
C MET A 234 -7.67 1.87 22.59
N CYS A 235 -7.05 0.82 23.15
CA CYS A 235 -7.74 -0.21 23.91
C CYS A 235 -8.47 0.37 25.13
N GLU A 236 -7.78 1.18 25.95
CA GLU A 236 -8.35 1.87 27.10
C GLU A 236 -9.57 2.70 26.70
N LYS A 237 -9.48 3.50 25.63
CA LYS A 237 -10.60 4.29 25.13
C LYS A 237 -11.83 3.43 24.79
N TYR A 238 -11.65 2.24 24.22
CA TYR A 238 -12.77 1.34 23.91
C TYR A 238 -13.32 0.62 25.15
N LEU A 239 -12.47 0.29 26.12
CA LEU A 239 -12.89 -0.29 27.40
C LEU A 239 -13.60 0.74 28.30
N GLU A 240 -13.26 2.03 28.16
CA GLU A 240 -13.92 3.13 28.87
C GLU A 240 -15.31 3.45 28.30
N ARG A 241 -15.56 3.21 27.01
CA ARG A 241 -16.90 3.38 26.38
C ARG A 241 -17.97 2.46 26.94
N GLU A 242 -17.58 1.40 27.66
CA GLU A 242 -18.49 0.55 28.43
C GLU A 242 -19.02 1.28 29.69
N LYS A 243 -18.25 2.22 30.24
CA LYS A 243 -18.59 3.01 31.43
C LYS A 243 -19.36 4.27 31.01
N LYS A 244 -20.70 4.14 30.91
CA LYS A 244 -21.66 5.17 30.47
C LYS A 244 -21.35 6.64 30.81
N ARG A 245 -21.67 7.52 29.86
CA ARG A 245 -22.45 8.75 30.11
C ARG A 245 -23.94 8.44 29.88
N GLU A 246 -24.85 9.00 30.66
CA GLU A 246 -26.29 8.71 30.60
C GLU A 246 -26.96 9.08 29.25
N ASP A 247 -26.29 9.88 28.42
CA ASP A 247 -26.87 10.48 27.20
C ASP A 247 -26.38 9.87 25.87
N GLU A 248 -25.50 8.87 25.87
CA GLU A 248 -24.98 8.25 24.63
C GLU A 248 -25.76 6.99 24.24
N VAL A 249 -26.28 6.99 23.01
CA VAL A 249 -27.23 6.00 22.44
C VAL A 249 -26.59 4.63 22.17
N GLU A 250 -25.26 4.52 22.14
CA GLU A 250 -24.55 3.27 21.80
C GLU A 250 -23.45 2.96 22.83
N SER A 251 -23.79 2.23 23.90
CA SER A 251 -22.80 1.62 24.79
C SER A 251 -22.38 0.24 24.26
N ILE A 252 -21.08 -0.02 24.22
CA ILE A 252 -20.54 -1.36 23.95
C ILE A 252 -20.57 -2.13 25.27
N GLU A 253 -21.27 -3.26 25.31
CA GLU A 253 -21.21 -4.22 26.42
C GLU A 253 -20.20 -5.30 26.05
N TRP A 254 -19.08 -5.35 26.78
CA TRP A 254 -18.06 -6.37 26.55
C TRP A 254 -18.43 -7.64 27.31
N ASP A 255 -18.20 -8.80 26.68
CA ASP A 255 -18.21 -10.05 27.43
C ASP A 255 -17.12 -9.99 28.53
N PRO A 256 -17.43 -10.30 29.80
CA PRO A 256 -16.46 -10.16 30.89
C PRO A 256 -15.18 -10.97 30.71
N LEU A 257 -15.27 -12.17 30.11
CA LEU A 257 -14.09 -12.99 29.84
C LEU A 257 -13.25 -12.37 28.72
N LEU A 258 -13.87 -11.88 27.65
CA LEU A 258 -13.17 -11.17 26.59
C LEU A 258 -12.45 -9.93 27.12
N ARG A 259 -13.12 -9.14 27.98
CA ARG A 259 -12.52 -7.97 28.62
C ARG A 259 -11.28 -8.33 29.43
N ASP A 260 -11.38 -9.31 30.33
CA ASP A 260 -10.26 -9.78 31.16
C ASP A 260 -9.09 -10.27 30.29
N ILE A 261 -9.35 -10.99 29.19
CA ILE A 261 -8.31 -11.43 28.25
C ILE A 261 -7.59 -10.23 27.62
N VAL A 262 -8.34 -9.23 27.13
CA VAL A 262 -7.78 -8.04 26.48
C VAL A 262 -6.94 -7.22 27.47
N GLU A 263 -7.47 -6.98 28.68
CA GLU A 263 -6.75 -6.25 29.72
C GLU A 263 -5.45 -6.99 30.13
N LYS A 264 -5.51 -8.31 30.33
CA LYS A 264 -4.31 -9.13 30.60
C LYS A 264 -3.31 -9.08 29.46
N ALA A 265 -3.76 -9.14 28.21
CA ALA A 265 -2.86 -9.06 27.05
C ALA A 265 -2.15 -7.70 26.99
N MET A 266 -2.86 -6.59 27.24
CA MET A 266 -2.27 -5.24 27.24
C MET A 266 -1.29 -5.02 28.40
N ASN A 267 -1.61 -5.55 29.58
CA ASN A 267 -0.77 -5.46 30.77
C ASN A 267 0.47 -6.38 30.70
N GLY A 268 0.40 -7.43 29.89
CA GLY A 268 1.51 -8.37 29.66
C GLY A 268 2.55 -7.89 28.63
N ILE A 269 2.34 -6.74 27.99
CA ILE A 269 3.29 -6.17 27.02
C ILE A 269 4.58 -5.78 27.77
N SER A 270 5.70 -6.39 27.40
CA SER A 270 7.02 -6.02 27.91
C SER A 270 8.11 -6.13 26.84
N TRP A 271 9.13 -5.28 26.96
CA TRP A 271 10.27 -5.28 26.05
C TRP A 271 11.07 -6.58 26.16
N GLU A 272 11.26 -7.12 27.36
CA GLU A 272 11.97 -8.37 27.60
C GLU A 272 11.23 -9.56 26.98
N SER A 273 9.89 -9.58 27.07
CA SER A 273 9.07 -10.61 26.43
C SER A 273 9.13 -10.49 24.91
N HIS A 274 9.18 -9.26 24.39
CA HIS A 274 9.44 -9.00 22.98
C HIS A 274 10.81 -9.56 22.56
N LEU A 275 11.89 -9.20 23.25
CA LEU A 275 13.26 -9.69 22.98
C LEU A 275 13.36 -11.23 23.06
N LYS A 276 12.71 -11.86 24.04
CA LYS A 276 12.67 -13.33 24.15
C LYS A 276 11.96 -13.99 22.98
N ARG A 277 10.89 -13.35 22.48
CA ARG A 277 10.22 -13.78 21.24
C ARG A 277 11.11 -13.51 20.03
N LEU A 278 11.95 -12.48 20.09
CA LEU A 278 12.88 -12.13 19.03
C LEU A 278 14.02 -13.16 18.91
N ASN A 279 13.73 -14.29 18.27
CA ASN A 279 14.77 -15.24 17.88
C ASN A 279 15.40 -14.78 16.56
N VAL A 280 16.27 -13.78 16.66
CA VAL A 280 17.00 -13.20 15.51
C VAL A 280 17.73 -14.25 14.67
N ASP A 281 18.14 -15.35 15.31
CA ASP A 281 18.84 -16.44 14.66
C ASP A 281 17.91 -17.36 13.86
N SER A 282 16.59 -17.30 14.06
CA SER A 282 15.70 -18.31 13.51
C SER A 282 14.89 -17.86 12.30
N HIS A 283 14.06 -16.82 12.36
CA HIS A 283 12.93 -16.68 11.41
C HIS A 283 12.43 -15.23 11.15
N PHE A 284 13.12 -14.42 10.34
CA PHE A 284 12.59 -13.13 9.86
C PHE A 284 12.45 -13.10 8.34
N CYS A 285 11.57 -12.24 7.83
CA CYS A 285 11.58 -11.79 6.44
C CYS A 285 10.96 -10.40 6.31
N LEU A 286 10.94 -9.87 5.08
CA LEU A 286 10.21 -8.66 4.75
C LEU A 286 8.70 -8.92 4.86
N VAL A 287 7.95 -8.00 5.49
CA VAL A 287 6.50 -8.12 5.70
C VAL A 287 5.77 -6.87 5.23
N HIS A 288 4.60 -7.09 4.63
CA HIS A 288 3.63 -6.04 4.32
C HIS A 288 2.75 -5.75 5.55
N GLY A 289 3.05 -4.69 6.31
CA GLY A 289 2.37 -4.44 7.59
C GLY A 289 0.95 -3.88 7.50
N ASP A 290 0.48 -3.47 6.32
CA ASP A 290 -0.91 -3.02 6.08
C ASP A 290 -1.60 -3.91 5.04
N PHE A 291 -1.55 -5.22 5.28
CA PHE A 291 -2.01 -6.22 4.30
C PHE A 291 -3.50 -6.53 4.46
N TRP A 292 -4.34 -5.61 4.00
CA TRP A 292 -5.79 -5.79 3.92
C TRP A 292 -6.25 -5.85 2.46
N PRO A 293 -7.46 -6.37 2.16
CA PRO A 293 -7.90 -6.59 0.78
C PRO A 293 -7.91 -5.36 -0.13
N GLY A 294 -8.05 -4.14 0.42
CA GLY A 294 -8.00 -2.91 -0.37
C GLY A 294 -6.61 -2.55 -0.90
N ASN A 295 -5.56 -3.16 -0.37
CA ASN A 295 -4.19 -3.03 -0.85
C ASN A 295 -3.81 -4.14 -1.84
N VAL A 296 -4.82 -4.87 -2.33
CA VAL A 296 -4.66 -5.90 -3.37
C VAL A 296 -5.62 -5.58 -4.51
N MET A 297 -5.07 -5.47 -5.71
CA MET A 297 -5.85 -5.32 -6.94
C MET A 297 -5.87 -6.66 -7.68
N ILE A 298 -7.03 -7.08 -8.18
CA ILE A 298 -7.19 -8.32 -8.95
C ILE A 298 -7.66 -8.02 -10.37
N GLU A 299 -7.17 -8.79 -11.34
CA GLU A 299 -7.47 -8.59 -12.75
C GLU A 299 -8.96 -8.78 -13.07
N LYS A 300 -9.53 -7.78 -13.76
CA LYS A 300 -10.88 -7.79 -14.35
C LYS A 300 -10.96 -8.84 -15.46
N ASP A 301 -12.16 -9.13 -15.94
CA ASP A 301 -12.25 -9.80 -17.24
C ASP A 301 -11.76 -8.84 -18.33
N GLU A 302 -10.85 -9.30 -19.19
CA GLU A 302 -10.52 -8.54 -20.39
C GLU A 302 -11.80 -8.34 -21.19
N THR A 303 -12.13 -7.09 -21.50
CA THR A 303 -13.06 -6.75 -22.59
C THR A 303 -12.37 -7.21 -23.89
N ARG A 304 -12.48 -8.50 -24.20
CA ARG A 304 -11.89 -9.15 -25.38
C ARG A 304 -12.27 -8.39 -26.64
N THR A 305 -11.43 -7.45 -27.04
CA THR A 305 -11.50 -6.78 -28.35
C THR A 305 -10.38 -7.28 -29.26
N THR A 306 -9.42 -8.04 -28.73
CA THR A 306 -8.34 -8.66 -29.49
C THR A 306 -8.40 -10.18 -29.34
N ALA A 307 -8.16 -10.86 -30.47
CA ALA A 307 -8.36 -12.29 -30.68
C ALA A 307 -7.77 -13.16 -29.55
N PRO A 308 -8.41 -14.31 -29.25
CA PRO A 308 -7.96 -15.21 -28.19
C PRO A 308 -6.52 -15.69 -28.49
N SER A 309 -5.55 -15.25 -27.70
CA SER A 309 -4.25 -15.90 -27.65
C SER A 309 -4.45 -17.30 -27.05
N SER A 310 -3.96 -18.31 -27.76
CA SER A 310 -4.20 -19.72 -27.50
C SER A 310 -3.37 -20.29 -26.35
N THR A 311 -2.89 -19.45 -25.43
CA THR A 311 -2.24 -19.95 -24.22
C THR A 311 -3.34 -20.38 -23.26
N THR A 312 -3.51 -21.68 -23.15
CA THR A 312 -4.24 -22.38 -22.09
C THR A 312 -3.77 -21.87 -20.72
N SER A 313 -4.34 -20.75 -20.26
CA SER A 313 -4.27 -20.40 -18.86
C SER A 313 -5.03 -21.50 -18.13
N VAL A 314 -4.33 -22.16 -17.21
CA VAL A 314 -4.98 -23.05 -16.25
C VAL A 314 -6.08 -22.21 -15.61
N ARG A 315 -7.34 -22.59 -15.83
CA ARG A 315 -8.52 -21.92 -15.23
C ARG A 315 -8.22 -21.70 -13.74
N GLY A 316 -8.10 -20.45 -13.32
CA GLY A 316 -8.17 -20.11 -11.89
C GLY A 316 -7.05 -19.25 -11.31
N VAL A 317 -6.01 -18.87 -12.05
CA VAL A 317 -5.02 -17.88 -11.55
C VAL A 317 -5.22 -16.58 -12.32
N ARG A 318 -5.79 -15.57 -11.64
CA ARG A 318 -5.88 -14.19 -12.12
C ARG A 318 -4.60 -13.46 -11.74
N ASP A 319 -4.21 -12.47 -12.54
CA ASP A 319 -3.11 -11.59 -12.16
C ASP A 319 -3.53 -10.68 -11.00
N LEU A 320 -2.57 -10.31 -10.14
CA LEU A 320 -2.81 -9.45 -8.99
C LEU A 320 -1.67 -8.46 -8.75
N ARG A 321 -1.99 -7.35 -8.08
CA ARG A 321 -1.01 -6.33 -7.67
C ARG A 321 -1.13 -6.04 -6.18
N LEU A 322 0.01 -6.08 -5.49
CA LEU A 322 0.18 -5.68 -4.10
C LEU A 322 0.59 -4.20 -4.04
N LEU A 323 -0.21 -3.40 -3.37
CA LEU A 323 -0.06 -1.95 -3.26
C LEU A 323 0.22 -1.54 -1.82
N ASP A 324 0.61 -0.28 -1.65
CA ASP A 324 0.62 0.40 -0.35
C ASP A 324 1.60 -0.19 0.68
N TRP A 325 2.86 -0.21 0.27
CA TRP A 325 3.99 -0.65 1.09
C TRP A 325 4.40 0.39 2.15
N GLU A 326 3.51 1.31 2.54
CA GLU A 326 3.76 2.29 3.59
C GLU A 326 4.09 1.63 4.92
N MET A 327 3.57 0.44 5.20
CA MET A 327 3.80 -0.31 6.43
C MET A 327 4.78 -1.47 6.27
N VAL A 328 5.65 -1.40 5.27
CA VAL A 328 6.73 -2.39 5.09
C VAL A 328 7.71 -2.38 6.25
N GLY A 329 8.08 -3.58 6.69
CA GLY A 329 9.02 -3.77 7.77
C GLY A 329 9.58 -5.18 7.80
N GLU A 330 10.36 -5.45 8.83
CA GLU A 330 10.81 -6.78 9.17
C GLU A 330 9.92 -7.33 10.26
N TYR A 331 9.58 -8.61 10.18
CA TYR A 331 8.88 -9.28 11.26
C TYR A 331 9.34 -10.72 11.40
N LEU A 332 9.24 -11.24 12.62
CA LEU A 332 9.46 -12.65 12.89
C LEU A 332 8.18 -13.45 12.70
N PHE A 333 8.35 -14.62 12.08
CA PHE A 333 7.31 -15.64 11.93
C PHE A 333 7.38 -16.68 13.04
#